data_AF-A0A1E7H2J1-F1
#
_entry.id   AF-A0A1E7H2J1-F1
#
_cell.length_a   1.000
_cell.length_b   1.000
_cell.length_c   1.000
_cell.angle_alpha   90.00
_cell.angle_beta   90.00
_cell.angle_gamma   90.00
#
_symmetry.space_group_name_H-M   'P 1'
#
loop_
_entity.id
_entity.type
_entity.pdbx_description
1 polymer ?
#
loop_
_entity_poly.entity_id
_entity_poly.type
_entity_poly.pdbx_seq_one_letter_code
_entity_poly.pdbx_strand_id
1 'polypeptide(L)'
;MTLQEIIADIHALSEDLEAYERKYGVLSETFYESYISGEEPADNIWVLDWADWAGAYKTLLRRQKQYRCAIQALRERTETLVGIIERTARHEPISVAS
;
A
#
# COMPACT_ATOMS: atom_id res chain seq x y z
N MET A 1 8.02 -6.66 11.94
CA MET A 1 6.87 -5.91 11.44
C MET A 1 5.60 -6.57 11.98
N THR A 2 4.62 -5.79 12.41
CA THR A 2 3.33 -6.28 12.90
C THR A 2 2.26 -6.11 11.83
N LEU A 3 1.14 -6.85 11.96
CA LEU A 3 -0.01 -6.65 11.08
C LEU A 3 -0.52 -5.21 11.14
N GLN A 4 -0.52 -4.59 12.32
CA GLN A 4 -0.94 -3.20 12.53
C GLN A 4 -0.03 -2.21 11.81
N GLU A 5 1.28 -2.41 11.83
CA GLU A 5 2.25 -1.58 11.10
C GLU A 5 2.02 -1.65 9.59
N ILE A 6 1.74 -2.84 9.04
CA ILE A 6 1.42 -2.98 7.61
C ILE A 6 0.15 -2.19 7.25
N ILE A 7 -0.89 -2.29 8.08
CA ILE A 7 -2.16 -1.59 7.86
C ILE A 7 -1.96 -0.08 7.95
N ALA A 8 -1.20 0.40 8.94
CA ALA A 8 -0.87 1.81 9.07
C ALA A 8 -0.08 2.34 7.86
N ASP A 9 0.93 1.59 7.39
CA ASP A 9 1.67 1.93 6.17
C ASP A 9 0.73 2.00 4.94
N ILE A 10 -0.21 1.05 4.80
CA ILE A 10 -1.18 1.05 3.70
C ILE A 10 -2.03 2.32 3.74
N HIS A 11 -2.57 2.70 4.90
CA HIS A 11 -3.40 3.88 5.03
C HIS A 11 -2.63 5.17 4.74
N ALA A 12 -1.42 5.32 5.30
CA ALA A 12 -0.58 6.49 5.04
C ALA A 12 -0.25 6.64 3.55
N LEU A 13 0.15 5.54 2.89
CA LEU A 13 0.44 5.56 1.45
C LEU A 13 -0.82 5.86 0.63
N SER A 14 -1.99 5.33 1.01
CA SER A 14 -3.25 5.64 0.32
C SER A 14 -3.61 7.12 0.43
N GLU A 15 -3.40 7.76 1.57
CA GLU A 15 -3.62 9.20 1.75
C GLU A 15 -2.66 10.04 0.89
N ASP A 16 -1.37 9.67 0.85
CA ASP A 16 -0.37 10.34 0.00
C ASP A 16 -0.73 10.23 -1.49
N LEU A 17 -1.18 9.05 -1.93
CA LEU A 17 -1.58 8.81 -3.30
C LEU A 17 -2.84 9.59 -3.68
N GLU A 18 -3.82 9.67 -2.79
CA GLU A 18 -5.04 10.45 -3.02
C GLU A 18 -4.73 11.94 -3.29
N ALA A 19 -3.68 12.49 -2.65
CA ALA A 19 -3.25 13.86 -2.91
C ALA A 19 -2.77 14.05 -4.36
N TYR A 20 -2.00 13.09 -4.90
CA TYR A 20 -1.58 13.11 -6.30
C TYR A 20 -2.76 12.90 -7.26
N GLU A 21 -3.64 11.93 -6.97
CA GLU A 21 -4.81 11.65 -7.80
C GLU A 21 -5.73 12.87 -7.92
N ARG A 22 -5.95 13.60 -6.82
CA ARG A 22 -6.72 14.86 -6.82
C ARG A 22 -6.00 15.97 -7.58
N LYS A 23 -4.67 16.05 -7.49
CA LYS A 23 -3.85 17.07 -8.16
C LYS A 23 -3.83 16.88 -9.68
N TYR A 24 -3.73 15.63 -10.15
CA TYR A 24 -3.53 15.29 -11.56
C TYR A 24 -4.75 14.73 -12.27
N GLY A 25 -5.82 14.38 -11.55
CA GLY A 25 -7.10 13.95 -12.11
C GLY A 25 -7.11 12.54 -12.70
N VAL A 26 -6.21 11.66 -12.26
CA VAL A 26 -6.13 10.26 -12.68
C VAL A 26 -5.79 9.37 -11.49
N LEU A 27 -6.30 8.14 -11.48
CA LEU A 27 -6.00 7.16 -10.44
C LEU A 27 -4.55 6.67 -10.54
N SER A 28 -3.97 6.31 -9.39
CA SER A 28 -2.58 5.85 -9.28
C SER A 28 -2.30 4.60 -10.13
N GLU A 29 -3.29 3.73 -10.32
CA GLU A 29 -3.17 2.55 -11.18
C GLU A 29 -2.91 2.94 -12.64
N THR A 30 -3.76 3.79 -13.22
CA THR A 30 -3.64 4.26 -14.60
C THR A 30 -2.36 5.09 -14.80
N PHE A 31 -2.03 5.95 -13.84
CA PHE A 31 -0.77 6.67 -13.84
C PHE A 31 0.43 5.70 -13.87
N TYR A 32 0.41 4.67 -13.02
CA TYR A 32 1.52 3.74 -12.92
C TYR A 32 1.71 2.88 -14.16
N GLU A 33 0.61 2.48 -14.83
CA GLU A 33 0.67 1.79 -16.12
C GLU A 33 1.37 2.63 -17.20
N SER A 34 1.04 3.92 -17.27
CA SER A 34 1.72 4.88 -18.16
C SER A 34 3.19 5.03 -17.77
N TYR A 35 3.48 5.23 -16.48
CA TYR A 35 4.84 5.35 -15.94
C TYR A 35 5.74 4.15 -16.28
N ILE A 36 5.26 2.91 -16.11
CA ILE A 36 6.05 1.71 -16.45
C ILE A 36 6.22 1.48 -17.95
N SER A 37 5.34 2.07 -18.77
CA SER A 37 5.44 2.00 -20.24
C SER A 37 6.47 2.97 -20.81
N GLY A 38 7.03 3.86 -19.97
CA GLY A 38 8.05 4.83 -20.36
C GLY A 38 7.48 6.10 -20.99
N GLU A 39 6.20 6.38 -20.77
CA GLU A 39 5.62 7.67 -21.14
C GLU A 39 6.17 8.73 -20.17
N GLU A 40 6.95 9.68 -20.68
CA GLU A 40 7.52 10.77 -19.88
C GLU A 40 6.75 12.07 -20.12
N PRO A 41 6.47 12.85 -19.07
CA PRO A 41 5.86 14.16 -19.24
C PRO A 41 6.85 15.09 -19.95
N ALA A 42 6.35 15.86 -20.92
CA ALA A 42 7.18 16.81 -21.66
C ALA A 42 7.70 17.99 -20.82
N ASP A 43 7.14 18.18 -19.62
CA ASP A 43 7.44 19.31 -18.73
C ASP A 43 8.22 18.85 -17.49
N ASN A 44 9.44 19.37 -17.34
CA ASN A 44 10.38 19.06 -16.26
C ASN A 44 9.90 19.50 -14.87
N ILE A 45 8.89 20.37 -14.77
CA ILE A 45 8.37 20.88 -13.48
C ILE A 45 7.71 19.77 -12.64
N TRP A 46 7.23 18.70 -13.29
CA TRP A 46 6.40 17.67 -12.66
C TRP A 46 7.15 16.35 -12.41
N VAL A 47 8.41 16.26 -12.84
CA VAL A 47 9.20 15.02 -12.81
C VAL A 47 9.42 14.51 -11.38
N LEU A 48 9.53 15.40 -10.38
CA LEU A 48 9.70 14.99 -8.98
C LEU A 48 8.43 14.34 -8.43
N ASP A 49 7.28 14.97 -8.63
CA ASP A 49 5.99 14.43 -8.21
C ASP A 49 5.70 13.07 -8.90
N TRP A 50 6.10 12.92 -10.17
CA TRP A 50 5.97 11.65 -10.90
C TRP A 50 6.78 10.51 -10.27
N ALA A 51 8.05 10.76 -9.98
CA ALA A 51 8.91 9.74 -9.36
C ALA A 51 8.41 9.36 -7.95
N ASP A 52 8.01 10.35 -7.16
CA ASP A 52 7.49 10.14 -5.81
C ASP A 52 6.15 9.40 -5.82
N TRP A 53 5.24 9.78 -6.72
CA TRP A 53 3.96 9.09 -6.91
C TRP A 53 4.17 7.62 -7.31
N ALA A 54 5.03 7.35 -8.29
CA ALA A 54 5.33 5.98 -8.73
C ALA A 54 5.98 5.16 -7.60
N GLY A 55 6.87 5.78 -6.83
CA GLY A 55 7.50 5.17 -5.65
C GLY A 55 6.50 4.82 -4.55
N ALA A 56 5.60 5.75 -4.22
CA ALA A 56 4.53 5.57 -3.25
C ALA A 56 3.59 4.43 -3.68
N TYR A 57 3.14 4.43 -4.93
CA TYR A 57 2.23 3.40 -5.44
C TYR A 57 2.86 2.01 -5.47
N LYS A 58 4.12 1.91 -5.92
CA LYS A 58 4.89 0.66 -5.86
C LYS A 58 5.04 0.15 -4.43
N THR A 59 5.23 1.05 -3.47
CA THR A 59 5.33 0.71 -2.05
C THR A 59 3.99 0.23 -1.51
N LEU A 60 2.88 0.88 -1.87
CA LEU A 60 1.53 0.46 -1.53
C LEU A 60 1.26 -0.98 -2.02
N LEU A 61 1.55 -1.27 -3.29
CA LEU A 61 1.37 -2.61 -3.86
C LEU A 61 2.15 -3.68 -3.09
N ARG A 62 3.38 -3.36 -2.68
CA ARG A 62 4.21 -4.25 -1.84
C ARG A 62 3.57 -4.47 -0.46
N ARG A 63 3.08 -3.42 0.20
CA ARG A 63 2.42 -3.52 1.51
C ARG A 63 1.11 -4.30 1.45
N GLN A 64 0.29 -4.06 0.42
CA GLN A 64 -0.92 -4.84 0.18
C GLN A 64 -0.63 -6.32 -0.10
N LYS A 65 0.47 -6.63 -0.82
CA LYS A 65 0.92 -8.02 -0.99
C LYS A 65 1.34 -8.64 0.35
N GLN A 66 2.14 -7.93 1.14
CA GLN A 66 2.55 -8.38 2.48
C GLN A 66 1.35 -8.62 3.40
N TYR A 67 0.36 -7.72 3.40
CA TYR A 67 -0.89 -7.91 4.14
C TYR A 67 -1.61 -9.20 3.72
N ARG A 68 -1.80 -9.41 2.41
CA ARG A 68 -2.46 -10.63 1.90
C ARG A 68 -1.73 -11.90 2.31
N CYS A 69 -0.39 -11.92 2.20
CA CYS A 69 0.43 -13.05 2.64
C CYS A 69 0.33 -13.27 4.16
N ALA A 70 0.35 -12.20 4.96
CA ALA A 70 0.22 -12.28 6.41
C ALA A 70 -1.13 -12.88 6.84
N ILE A 71 -2.23 -12.39 6.26
CA ILE A 71 -3.58 -12.94 6.54
C ILE A 71 -3.67 -14.40 6.14
N GLN A 72 -3.12 -14.78 4.98
CA GLN A 72 -3.10 -16.17 4.56
C GLN A 72 -2.33 -17.05 5.55
N ALA A 73 -1.13 -16.63 5.95
CA ALA A 73 -0.29 -17.37 6.89
C ALA A 73 -0.94 -17.53 8.28
N LEU A 74 -1.65 -16.51 8.77
CA LEU A 74 -2.39 -16.58 10.03
C LEU A 74 -3.55 -17.60 9.94
N ARG A 75 -4.26 -17.63 8.81
CA ARG A 75 -5.34 -18.60 8.58
C ARG A 75 -4.83 -20.03 8.48
N GLU A 76 -3.66 -20.24 7.88
CA GLU A 76 -2.99 -21.55 7.83
C GLU A 76 -2.54 -22.05 9.22
N ARG A 77 -2.28 -21.13 10.16
CA ARG A 77 -1.94 -21.45 11.56
C ARG A 77 -3.17 -21.75 12.43
N THR A 78 -4.33 -21.97 11.82
CA THR A 78 -5.63 -22.26 12.48
C THR A 78 -6.32 -21.04 13.10
N GLU A 79 -5.86 -19.81 12.81
CA GLU A 79 -6.60 -18.60 13.24
C GLU A 79 -7.80 -18.35 12.32
N THR A 80 -8.98 -18.17 12.90
CA THR A 80 -10.15 -17.69 12.15
C THR A 80 -10.02 -16.18 11.92
N LEU A 81 -10.65 -15.66 10.86
CA LEU A 81 -10.68 -14.22 10.62
C LEU A 81 -11.25 -13.45 11.82
N VAL A 82 -12.27 -13.98 12.49
CA VAL A 82 -12.86 -13.40 13.70
C VAL A 82 -11.82 -13.33 14.82
N GLY A 83 -11.06 -14.39 15.06
CA GLY A 83 -10.00 -14.39 16.08
C GLY A 83 -8.89 -13.38 15.81
N ILE A 84 -8.52 -13.20 14.54
CA ILE A 84 -7.55 -12.15 14.15
C ILE A 84 -8.12 -10.76 14.48
N ILE A 85 -9.38 -10.50 14.12
CA ILE A 85 -10.06 -9.22 14.39
C ILE A 85 -10.19 -8.95 15.89
N GLU A 86 -10.56 -9.94 16.69
CA GLU A 86 -10.69 -9.78 18.15
C GLU A 86 -9.37 -9.35 18.81
N ARG A 87 -8.25 -9.94 18.37
CA ARG A 87 -6.92 -9.59 18.87
C ARG A 87 -6.50 -8.18 18.45
N THR A 88 -6.67 -7.83 17.18
CA THR A 88 -6.30 -6.49 16.70
C THR A 88 -7.21 -5.40 17.30
N ALA A 89 -8.49 -5.69 17.54
CA ALA A 89 -9.42 -4.78 18.22
C ALA A 89 -9.02 -4.51 19.68
N ARG A 90 -8.30 -5.42 20.32
CA ARG A 90 -7.70 -5.24 21.66
C ARG A 90 -6.30 -4.62 21.61
N HIS A 91 -5.85 -4.18 20.43
CA HIS A 91 -4.49 -3.69 20.20
C HIS A 91 -3.40 -4.72 20.55
N GLU A 92 -3.72 -6.01 20.49
CA GLU A 92 -2.72 -7.06 20.68
C GLU A 92 -1.82 -7.13 19.44
N PRO A 93 -0.48 -6.99 19.59
CA PRO A 93 0.42 -7.02 18.45
C PRO A 93 0.47 -8.43 17.85
N ILE A 94 0.12 -8.54 16.57
CA ILE A 94 0.27 -9.77 15.79
C ILE A 94 1.54 -9.66 14.97
N SER A 95 2.58 -10.39 15.39
CA SER A 95 3.83 -10.52 14.64
C SER A 95 3.59 -11.31 13.37
N VAL A 96 4.02 -10.75 12.24
CA VAL A 96 3.94 -11.39 10.92
C VAL A 96 5.37 -11.59 10.42
N ALA A 97 5.65 -12.76 9.86
CA ALA A 97 6.95 -13.04 9.26
C ALA A 97 7.12 -12.16 8.01
N SER A 98 8.29 -11.53 7.90
CA SER A 98 8.68 -10.70 6.75
C SER A 98 8.97 -11.54 5.51
#